data_AF-A0A8T5ATU5-F1
#
_entry.id   AF-A0A8T5ATU5-F1
#
_cell.length_a   1.000
_cell.length_b   1.000
_cell.length_c   1.000
_cell.angle_alpha   90.00
_cell.angle_beta   90.00
_cell.angle_gamma   90.00
#
_symmetry.space_group_name_H-M   'P 1'
#
loop_
_entity.id
_entity.type
_entity.pdbx_description
1 polymer ?
#
loop_
_entity_poly.entity_id
_entity_poly.type
_entity_poly.pdbx_seq_one_letter_code
_entity_poly.pdbx_strand_id
1 'polypeptide(L)'
;MCEFKVYLRDGSNGERMVAEEIVRVKRRWDKLVLSDILGASKALNGFIDEVDVSKEHIRILNDPFLAKMAELLGIYYEYLEGGGKDKLEKAAKGVCDASQRLLAETKGL
;
A
#
# COMPACT_ATOMS: atom_id res chain seq x y z
N MET A 1 23.92 6.54 11.26
CA MET A 1 22.68 5.74 11.31
C MET A 1 21.65 6.56 10.56
N CYS A 2 21.07 6.04 9.48
CA CYS A 2 20.13 6.79 8.65
C CYS A 2 18.72 6.39 9.04
N GLU A 3 17.91 7.38 9.39
CA GLU A 3 16.54 7.23 9.87
C GLU A 3 15.63 8.06 8.97
N PHE A 4 14.37 7.64 8.83
CA PHE A 4 13.46 8.22 7.85
C PHE A 4 12.18 8.76 8.50
N LYS A 5 11.74 9.91 8.01
CA LYS A 5 10.37 10.39 8.16
C LYS A 5 9.50 9.74 7.10
N VAL A 6 8.36 9.21 7.51
CA VAL A 6 7.44 8.51 6.62
C VAL A 6 6.21 9.36 6.40
N TYR A 7 5.92 9.65 5.14
CA TYR A 7 4.77 10.42 4.69
C TYR A 7 3.79 9.51 3.96
N LEU A 8 2.50 9.66 4.25
CA LEU A 8 1.42 8.96 3.58
C LEU A 8 0.66 9.94 2.68
N ARG A 9 0.47 9.55 1.42
CA ARG A 9 -0.37 10.24 0.44
C ARG A 9 -1.66 9.44 0.26
N ASP A 10 -2.77 10.02 0.69
CA ASP A 10 -4.12 9.45 0.55
C ASP A 10 -4.81 10.08 -0.67
N GLY A 11 -4.55 9.55 -1.88
CA GLY A 11 -5.11 10.09 -3.12
C GLY A 11 -4.77 11.57 -3.35
N SER A 12 -5.79 12.41 -3.54
CA SER A 12 -5.66 13.86 -3.78
C SER A 12 -5.53 14.72 -2.51
N ASN A 13 -5.64 14.14 -1.31
CA ASN A 13 -5.69 14.88 -0.05
C ASN A 13 -4.31 15.34 0.49
N GLY A 14 -3.28 15.37 -0.37
CA GLY A 14 -1.93 15.76 0.01
C GLY A 14 -1.19 14.71 0.85
N GLU A 15 -0.05 15.11 1.40
CA GLU A 15 0.82 14.24 2.19
C GLU A 15 0.75 14.59 3.68
N ARG A 16 0.73 13.56 4.53
CA ARG A 16 0.82 13.71 5.99
C ARG A 16 1.90 12.81 6.55
N MET A 17 2.64 13.29 7.54
CA MET A 17 3.60 12.46 8.25
C MET A 17 2.89 11.42 9.12
N VAL A 18 3.35 10.17 9.09
CA VAL A 18 2.74 9.04 9.80
C VAL A 18 3.69 8.32 10.74
N ALA A 19 4.99 8.52 10.59
CA ALA A 19 6.03 8.02 11.50
C ALA A 19 7.33 8.81 11.33
N GLU A 20 8.17 8.80 12.36
CA GLU A 20 9.51 9.36 12.39
C GLU A 20 10.49 8.31 12.94
N GLU A 21 11.79 8.57 12.82
CA GLU A 21 12.86 7.67 13.32
C GLU A 21 12.78 6.24 12.75
N ILE A 22 12.25 6.08 11.54
CA ILE A 22 12.09 4.76 10.92
C ILE A 22 13.40 4.29 10.29
N VAL A 23 13.88 3.12 10.71
CA VAL A 23 15.11 2.49 10.18
C VAL A 23 14.83 1.29 9.29
N ARG A 24 13.59 0.78 9.30
CA ARG A 24 13.21 -0.36 8.49
C ARG A 24 11.78 -0.26 8.03
N VAL A 25 11.56 -0.53 6.75
CA VAL A 25 10.24 -0.80 6.17
C VAL A 25 10.24 -2.19 5.57
N LYS A 26 9.26 -3.02 5.94
CA LYS A 26 9.09 -4.37 5.37
C LYS A 26 7.63 -4.58 4.97
N ARG A 27 7.42 -5.15 3.78
CA ARG A 27 6.10 -5.65 3.40
C ARG A 27 5.77 -6.95 4.14
N ARG A 28 4.59 -7.01 4.73
CA ARG A 28 3.95 -8.20 5.31
C ARG A 28 2.54 -8.26 4.72
N TRP A 29 2.33 -9.19 3.77
CA TRP A 29 1.06 -9.33 3.05
C TRP A 29 0.66 -8.05 2.31
N ASP A 30 -0.45 -7.44 2.73
CA ASP A 30 -1.05 -6.21 2.22
C ASP A 30 -0.56 -4.94 2.94
N LYS A 31 0.30 -5.08 3.96
CA LYS A 31 0.73 -3.98 4.82
C LYS A 31 2.23 -3.72 4.77
N LEU A 32 2.58 -2.46 4.98
CA LEU A 32 3.94 -2.04 5.30
C LEU A 32 4.10 -2.00 6.82
N VAL A 33 5.15 -2.65 7.31
CA VAL A 33 5.57 -2.62 8.70
C VAL A 33 6.78 -1.71 8.80
N LEU A 34 6.59 -0.59 9.49
CA LEU A 34 7.63 0.37 9.83
C LEU A 34 8.20 0.00 11.20
N SER A 35 9.52 -0.04 11.33
CA SER A 35 10.19 -0.23 12.63
C SER A 35 11.11 0.95 12.92
N ASP A 36 11.00 1.49 14.14
CA ASP A 36 11.81 2.61 14.60
C ASP A 36 13.12 2.16 15.25
N ILE A 37 13.94 3.15 15.66
CA ILE A 37 15.23 2.93 16.33
C ILE A 37 15.13 2.23 17.68
N LEU A 38 13.96 2.30 18.33
CA LEU A 38 13.69 1.70 19.63
C LEU A 38 13.12 0.27 19.50
N GLY A 39 12.88 -0.19 18.28
CA GLY A 39 12.30 -1.50 17.96
C GLY A 39 10.78 -1.54 18.00
N ALA A 40 10.09 -0.42 18.24
CA ALA A 40 8.64 -0.38 18.10
C ALA A 40 8.27 -0.51 16.62
N SER A 41 7.08 -1.06 16.36
CA SER A 41 6.63 -1.31 14.99
C SER A 41 5.20 -0.85 14.77
N LYS A 42 4.97 -0.24 13.59
CA LYS A 42 3.66 0.24 13.16
C LYS A 42 3.33 -0.34 11.79
N ALA A 43 2.13 -0.91 11.67
CA ALA A 43 1.63 -1.40 10.39
C ALA A 43 0.70 -0.37 9.75
N LEU A 44 0.81 -0.17 8.44
CA LEU A 44 -0.10 0.67 7.67
C LEU A 44 -0.32 0.12 6.26
N ASN A 45 -1.45 0.48 5.67
CA ASN A 45 -1.79 0.14 4.29
C ASN A 45 -1.10 1.11 3.34
N GLY A 46 -0.64 0.59 2.21
CA GLY A 46 -0.05 1.40 1.14
C GLY A 46 1.17 0.75 0.50
N PHE A 47 1.74 1.46 -0.46
CA PHE A 47 2.88 1.04 -1.26
C PHE A 47 3.96 2.12 -1.17
N ILE A 48 5.22 1.72 -1.13
CA ILE A 48 6.32 2.69 -1.18
C ILE A 48 6.29 3.34 -2.57
N ASP A 49 6.10 4.65 -2.60
CA ASP A 49 6.10 5.49 -3.81
C ASP A 49 7.52 5.99 -4.11
N GLU A 50 8.19 6.53 -3.08
CA GLU A 50 9.55 7.07 -3.19
C GLU A 50 10.34 6.84 -1.90
N VAL A 51 11.64 6.63 -2.05
CA VAL A 51 12.63 6.72 -0.95
C VAL A 51 13.66 7.76 -1.35
N ASP A 52 13.70 8.87 -0.62
CA ASP A 52 14.67 9.94 -0.80
C ASP A 52 15.64 9.94 0.39
N VAL A 53 16.81 9.34 0.18
CA VAL A 53 17.86 9.26 1.22
C VAL A 53 18.47 10.62 1.52
N SER A 54 18.50 11.54 0.54
CA SER A 54 19.08 12.89 0.73
C SER A 54 18.24 13.75 1.68
N LYS A 55 16.93 13.51 1.71
CA LYS A 55 15.98 14.18 2.60
C LYS A 55 15.55 13.31 3.77
N GLU A 56 16.04 12.08 3.86
CA GLU A 56 15.62 11.12 4.89
C GLU A 56 14.10 10.89 4.88
N HIS A 57 13.49 10.82 3.69
CA HIS A 57 12.04 10.69 3.52
C HIS A 57 11.65 9.38 2.83
N ILE A 58 10.58 8.76 3.31
CA ILE A 58 9.86 7.70 2.61
C ILE A 58 8.45 8.19 2.35
N ARG A 59 8.03 8.18 1.08
CA ARG A 59 6.64 8.43 0.70
C ARG A 59 5.93 7.12 0.46
N ILE A 60 4.74 7.01 1.02
CA ILE A 60 3.85 5.88 0.87
C ILE A 60 2.59 6.36 0.19
N LEU A 61 2.22 5.70 -0.89
CA LEU A 61 0.95 5.89 -1.57
C LEU A 61 -0.08 4.92 -1.01
N ASN A 62 -1.18 5.46 -0.48
CA ASN A 62 -2.35 4.69 -0.10
C ASN A 62 -3.43 4.87 -1.17
N ASP A 63 -3.43 3.97 -2.14
CA ASP A 63 -4.34 3.99 -3.27
C ASP A 63 -5.32 2.79 -3.18
N PRO A 64 -6.65 3.03 -3.18
CA PRO A 64 -7.65 1.97 -3.10
C PRO A 64 -7.59 0.96 -4.25
N PHE A 65 -7.21 1.38 -5.45
CA PHE A 65 -7.09 0.50 -6.60
C PHE A 65 -5.88 -0.43 -6.46
N LEU A 66 -4.71 0.11 -6.07
CA LEU A 66 -3.53 -0.69 -5.77
C LEU A 66 -3.78 -1.68 -4.62
N ALA A 67 -4.54 -1.28 -3.60
CA ALA A 67 -4.94 -2.18 -2.52
C ALA A 67 -5.75 -3.38 -3.04
N LYS A 68 -6.72 -3.15 -3.94
CA LYS A 68 -7.51 -4.22 -4.57
C LYS A 68 -6.66 -5.13 -5.46
N MET A 69 -5.69 -4.57 -6.17
CA MET A 69 -4.74 -5.36 -6.97
C MET A 69 -3.87 -6.27 -6.10
N ALA A 70 -3.37 -5.78 -4.96
CA ALA A 70 -2.61 -6.60 -4.03
C ALA A 70 -3.44 -7.71 -3.40
N GLU A 71 -4.71 -7.44 -3.05
CA GLU A 71 -5.67 -8.44 -2.57
C GLU A 71 -5.87 -9.55 -3.61
N LEU A 72 -6.10 -9.19 -4.89
CA LEU A 72 -6.24 -10.14 -5.98
C LEU A 72 -5.00 -11.02 -6.15
N LEU A 73 -3.80 -10.43 -6.10
CA LEU A 73 -2.56 -11.20 -6.20
C LEU A 73 -2.39 -12.20 -5.05
N GLY A 74 -2.74 -11.80 -3.81
CA GLY A 74 -2.72 -12.69 -2.66
C GLY A 74 -3.66 -13.89 -2.86
N ILE A 75 -4.91 -13.63 -3.25
CA ILE A 75 -5.91 -14.68 -3.50
C ILE A 75 -5.53 -15.55 -4.70
N TYR A 76 -4.87 -15.00 -5.72
CA TYR A 76 -4.36 -15.76 -6.84
C TYR A 76 -3.30 -16.79 -6.40
N TYR A 77 -2.36 -16.41 -5.53
CA TYR A 77 -1.40 -17.36 -4.99
C TYR A 77 -2.07 -18.43 -4.11
N GLU A 78 -3.04 -18.05 -3.27
CA GLU A 78 -3.84 -19.03 -2.52
C GLU A 78 -4.57 -20.01 -3.45
N TYR A 79 -5.12 -19.52 -4.56
CA TYR A 79 -5.78 -20.36 -5.57
C TYR A 79 -4.82 -21.37 -6.20
N LEU A 80 -3.58 -20.96 -6.53
CA LEU A 80 -2.56 -21.87 -7.05
C LEU A 80 -2.19 -22.98 -6.04
N GLU A 81 -2.34 -22.72 -4.74
CA GLU A 81 -2.12 -23.70 -3.67
C GLU A 81 -3.36 -24.57 -3.37
N GLY A 82 -4.41 -24.51 -4.19
CA GLY A 82 -5.65 -25.29 -4.04
C GLY A 82 -6.82 -24.51 -3.43
N GLY A 83 -6.72 -23.18 -3.37
CA GLY A 83 -7.79 -22.29 -2.94
C GLY A 83 -9.01 -22.29 -3.89
N GLY A 84 -10.15 -21.78 -3.39
CA GLY A 84 -11.41 -21.79 -4.13
C GLY A 84 -11.51 -20.71 -5.21
N LYS A 85 -11.92 -21.12 -6.42
CA LYS A 85 -12.14 -20.24 -7.59
C LYS A 85 -13.08 -19.07 -7.30
N ASP A 86 -14.12 -19.27 -6.49
CA ASP A 86 -15.10 -18.23 -6.15
C ASP A 86 -14.47 -17.01 -5.46
N LYS A 87 -13.44 -17.23 -4.62
CA LYS A 87 -12.71 -16.14 -3.97
C LYS A 87 -11.94 -15.31 -5.00
N LEU A 88 -11.30 -15.99 -5.96
CA LEU A 88 -10.56 -15.36 -7.04
C LEU A 88 -11.49 -14.53 -7.93
N GLU A 89 -12.66 -15.06 -8.30
CA GLU A 89 -13.65 -14.34 -9.11
C GLU A 89 -14.18 -13.10 -8.37
N LYS A 90 -14.46 -13.22 -7.07
CA LYS A 90 -14.90 -12.09 -6.24
C LYS A 90 -13.82 -11.00 -6.16
N ALA A 91 -12.56 -11.39 -5.97
CA ALA A 91 -11.44 -10.46 -5.92
C ALA A 91 -11.23 -9.75 -7.27
N ALA A 92 -11.30 -10.50 -8.38
CA ALA A 92 -11.17 -9.96 -9.73
C ALA A 92 -12.28 -8.93 -10.02
N LYS A 93 -13.53 -9.25 -9.63
CA LYS A 93 -14.64 -8.28 -9.73
C LYS A 93 -14.37 -7.02 -8.92
N GLY A 94 -13.81 -7.14 -7.71
CA GLY A 94 -13.44 -5.99 -6.88
C GLY A 94 -12.42 -5.06 -7.55
N VAL A 95 -11.47 -5.61 -8.30
CA VAL A 95 -10.53 -4.82 -9.13
C VAL A 95 -11.25 -4.12 -10.28
N CYS A 96 -12.15 -4.82 -10.98
CA CYS A 96 -12.95 -4.21 -12.05
C CYS A 96 -13.77 -3.02 -11.53
N ASP A 97 -14.48 -3.19 -10.41
CA ASP A 97 -15.28 -2.12 -9.79
C ASP A 97 -14.40 -0.93 -9.39
N ALA A 98 -13.20 -1.18 -8.84
CA ALA A 98 -12.24 -0.13 -8.51
C ALA A 98 -11.71 0.61 -9.75
N SER A 99 -11.44 -0.11 -10.85
CA SER A 99 -10.99 0.49 -12.11
C SER A 99 -12.05 1.43 -12.71
N GLN A 100 -13.34 1.06 -12.61
CA GLN A 100 -14.43 1.89 -13.10
C GLN A 100 -14.57 3.19 -12.32
N ARG A 101 -14.36 3.16 -11.00
CA ARG A 101 -14.35 4.37 -10.16
C ARG A 101 -13.22 5.31 -10.53
N LEU A 102 -12.01 4.76 -10.69
CA LEU A 102 -10.84 5.53 -11.10
C LEU A 102 -11.07 6.21 -12.46
N LEU A 103 -11.65 5.49 -13.43
CA LEU A 103 -12.03 6.08 -14.72
C LEU A 103 -13.12 7.16 -14.60
N ALA A 104 -14.08 7.01 -13.68
CA ALA A 104 -15.11 8.02 -13.46
C ALA A 104 -14.52 9.32 -12.88
N GLU A 105 -13.55 9.22 -11.96
CA GLU A 105 -12.85 10.37 -11.38
C GLU A 105 -12.04 11.14 -12.44
N THR A 106 -11.48 10.44 -13.44
CA THR A 106 -10.75 11.08 -14.55
C THR A 106 -11.63 11.83 -15.54
N LYS A 107 -12.95 11.55 -15.60
CA LYS A 107 -13.89 12.25 -16.49
C LYS A 107 -14.35 13.62 -15.93
N GLY A 108 -14.01 13.92 -14.67
CA GLY A 108 -14.29 15.20 -14.01
C GLY A 108 -13.11 16.17 -13.96
N LEU A 109 -11.97 15.80 -14.57
CA LEU A 109 -10.78 16.63 -14.77
C LEU A 109 -10.79 17.22 -16.19
#